data_AF-A0A238JB94-F1
#
_entry.id   AF-A0A238JB94-F1
#
_cell.length_a   1.000
_cell.length_b   1.000
_cell.length_c   1.000
_cell.angle_alpha   90.00
_cell.angle_beta   90.00
_cell.angle_gamma   90.00
#
_symmetry.space_group_name_H-M   'P 1'
#
loop_
_entity.id
_entity.type
_entity.pdbx_description
1 polymer ?
#
loop_
_entity_poly.entity_id
_entity_poly.type
_entity_poly.pdbx_seq_one_letter_code
_entity_poly.pdbx_strand_id
1 'polypeptide(L)'
;MNKPLSSRGLRTAVAHEQPFRLTRCTDCPQSGTPCRAGLEMLFRLQKGMAAAGQAVGEGFQMSGEMVLEGCAHPCRMMYFAEKGGCYLVGHIAEDMEEAEALALAKGQGAGQEAMVMALEQVAQPLQ
;
A
#
# COMPACT_ATOMS: atom_id res chain seq x y z
N MET A 1 43.69 -37.90 1.24
CA MET A 1 43.24 -36.76 2.06
C MET A 1 42.14 -36.04 1.30
N ASN A 2 40.86 -36.37 1.54
CA ASN A 2 39.72 -35.66 0.98
C ASN A 2 38.89 -35.11 2.15
N LYS A 3 38.81 -33.77 2.29
CA LYS A 3 37.93 -33.12 3.26
C LYS A 3 36.48 -33.25 2.78
N PRO A 4 35.52 -33.62 3.64
CA PRO A 4 34.10 -33.52 3.28
C PRO A 4 33.70 -32.04 3.27
N LEU A 5 32.99 -31.62 2.23
CA LEU A 5 32.29 -30.34 2.20
C LEU A 5 31.17 -30.38 3.25
N SER A 6 31.37 -29.58 4.30
CA SER A 6 30.45 -29.43 5.42
C SER A 6 29.15 -28.76 4.97
N SER A 7 28.04 -29.42 5.30
CA SER A 7 26.67 -28.93 5.26
C SER A 7 26.50 -27.69 6.14
N ARG A 8 26.69 -26.49 5.58
CA ARG A 8 26.21 -25.25 6.21
C ARG A 8 24.83 -24.94 5.65
N GLY A 9 23.84 -25.11 6.53
CA GLY A 9 22.42 -24.99 6.24
C GLY A 9 22.08 -23.69 5.53
N LEU A 10 21.46 -23.84 4.36
CA LEU A 10 20.48 -22.89 3.89
C LEU A 10 19.34 -22.92 4.92
N ARG A 11 19.38 -22.01 5.89
CA ARG A 11 18.14 -21.64 6.58
C ARG A 11 17.25 -21.07 5.49
N THR A 12 16.20 -21.79 5.13
CA THR A 12 15.09 -21.22 4.39
C THR A 12 14.66 -19.98 5.16
N ALA A 13 15.00 -18.79 4.66
CA ALA A 13 14.34 -17.59 5.08
C ALA A 13 12.90 -17.81 4.67
N VAL A 14 12.06 -18.23 5.62
CA VAL A 14 10.63 -18.17 5.45
C VAL A 14 10.38 -16.70 5.22
N ALA A 15 10.09 -16.30 3.99
CA ALA A 15 9.56 -14.98 3.72
C ALA A 15 8.33 -14.91 4.61
N HIS A 16 8.41 -14.12 5.70
CA HIS A 16 7.22 -13.70 6.40
C HIS A 16 6.51 -12.76 5.44
N GLU A 17 5.78 -13.36 4.48
CA GLU A 17 4.74 -12.70 3.73
C GLU A 17 3.69 -12.35 4.78
N GLN A 18 3.88 -11.23 5.48
CA GLN A 18 2.81 -10.60 6.26
C GLN A 18 1.68 -10.40 5.24
N PRO A 19 0.59 -11.18 5.33
CA PRO A 19 -0.42 -11.11 4.29
C PRO A 19 -1.09 -9.74 4.41
N PHE A 20 -0.98 -8.92 3.38
CA PHE A 20 -1.74 -7.67 3.31
C PHE A 20 -3.19 -8.00 2.93
N ARG A 21 -4.16 -7.36 3.59
CA ARG A 21 -5.59 -7.45 3.26
C ARG A 21 -6.15 -6.08 2.91
N LEU A 22 -7.10 -6.07 1.99
CA LEU A 22 -7.85 -4.86 1.65
C LEU A 22 -8.82 -4.58 2.80
N THR A 23 -8.49 -3.61 3.66
CA THR A 23 -9.29 -3.24 4.83
C THR A 23 -10.28 -2.14 4.53
N ARG A 24 -9.98 -1.31 3.52
CA ARG A 24 -10.88 -0.25 3.06
C ARG A 24 -10.81 -0.12 1.55
N CYS A 25 -11.98 0.03 0.92
CA CYS A 25 -12.14 0.35 -0.48
C CYS A 25 -13.47 1.06 -0.63
N THR A 26 -13.43 2.38 -0.78
CA THR A 26 -14.65 3.16 -1.07
C THR A 26 -14.87 3.20 -2.58
N ASP A 27 -16.12 3.43 -2.98
CA ASP A 27 -16.43 3.67 -4.37
C ASP A 27 -15.79 4.97 -4.87
N CYS A 28 -15.54 5.00 -6.17
CA CYS A 28 -15.09 6.20 -6.86
C CYS A 28 -16.26 7.20 -6.95
N PRO A 29 -16.10 8.45 -6.48
CA PRO A 29 -17.14 9.48 -6.56
C PRO A 29 -17.68 9.71 -7.97
N GLN A 30 -16.84 9.49 -8.98
CA GLN A 30 -17.19 9.72 -10.39
C GLN A 30 -17.99 8.58 -11.02
N SER A 31 -17.77 7.32 -10.59
CA SER A 31 -18.40 6.15 -11.22
C SER A 31 -19.34 5.36 -10.31
N GLY A 32 -19.34 5.63 -9.01
CA GLY A 32 -20.12 4.89 -8.02
C GLY A 32 -19.70 3.42 -7.87
N THR A 33 -18.49 3.06 -8.33
CA THR A 33 -17.96 1.69 -8.24
C THR A 33 -16.49 1.69 -7.79
N PRO A 34 -15.93 0.56 -7.34
CA PRO A 34 -14.53 0.49 -6.96
C PRO A 34 -13.60 0.87 -8.11
N CYS A 35 -12.65 1.78 -7.85
CA CYS A 35 -11.73 2.27 -8.87
C CYS A 35 -10.72 1.19 -9.27
N ARG A 36 -10.93 0.52 -10.40
CA ARG A 36 -10.04 -0.55 -10.90
C ARG A 36 -8.59 -0.08 -11.06
N ALA A 37 -8.37 1.10 -11.62
CA ALA A 37 -7.02 1.64 -11.82
C ALA A 37 -6.32 1.91 -10.47
N GLY A 38 -7.07 2.42 -9.48
CA GLY A 38 -6.59 2.60 -8.11
C GLY A 38 -6.20 1.28 -7.45
N LEU A 39 -7.06 0.26 -7.54
CA LEU A 39 -6.77 -1.08 -7.02
C LEU A 39 -5.50 -1.68 -7.63
N GLU A 40 -5.33 -1.55 -8.96
CA GLU A 40 -4.14 -2.05 -9.63
C GLU A 40 -2.86 -1.36 -9.16
N MET A 41 -2.90 -0.02 -9.01
CA MET A 41 -1.78 0.74 -8.45
C MET A 41 -1.46 0.28 -7.02
N LEU A 42 -2.48 0.14 -6.17
CA LEU A 42 -2.31 -0.29 -4.78
C LEU A 42 -1.66 -1.68 -4.68
N PHE A 43 -2.08 -2.62 -5.52
CA PHE A 43 -1.48 -3.96 -5.57
C PHE A 43 -0.04 -3.94 -6.07
N ARG A 44 0.29 -3.08 -7.04
CA ARG A 44 1.69 -2.94 -7.51
C ARG A 44 2.58 -2.37 -6.41
N LEU A 45 2.10 -1.36 -5.69
CA LEU A 45 2.79 -0.78 -4.54
C LEU A 45 3.02 -1.81 -3.44
N GLN A 46 1.97 -2.55 -3.06
CA GLN A 46 2.05 -3.62 -2.07
C GLN A 46 3.02 -4.73 -2.48
N LYS A 47 3.05 -5.12 -3.76
CA LYS A 47 4.03 -6.10 -4.27
C LYS A 47 5.47 -5.59 -4.12
N GLY A 48 5.71 -4.31 -4.38
CA GLY A 48 7.01 -3.68 -4.15
C GLY A 48 7.42 -3.72 -2.67
N MET A 49 6.49 -3.36 -1.77
CA MET A 49 6.71 -3.42 -0.32
C MET A 49 6.99 -4.84 0.17
N ALA A 50 6.25 -5.84 -0.33
CA ALA A 50 6.47 -7.24 -0.02
C ALA A 50 7.82 -7.75 -0.54
N ALA A 51 8.22 -7.35 -1.75
CA ALA A 51 9.53 -7.71 -2.32
C ALA A 51 10.71 -7.10 -1.56
N ALA A 52 10.54 -5.89 -1.01
CA ALA A 52 11.55 -5.27 -0.14
C ALA A 52 11.68 -6.00 1.21
N GLY A 53 10.60 -6.63 1.70
CA GLY A 53 10.61 -7.53 2.85
C GLY A 53 11.20 -6.86 4.10
N GLN A 54 12.23 -7.48 4.68
CA GLN A 54 12.89 -6.99 5.89
C GLN A 54 13.69 -5.69 5.70
N ALA A 55 13.92 -5.23 4.47
CA ALA A 55 14.55 -3.93 4.22
C ALA A 55 13.62 -2.76 4.58
N VAL A 56 12.30 -2.99 4.68
CA VAL A 56 11.32 -2.01 5.11
C VAL A 56 11.28 -1.98 6.65
N GLY A 57 12.04 -1.06 7.23
CA GLY A 57 12.05 -0.81 8.67
C GLY A 57 10.79 -0.10 9.17
N GLU A 58 10.64 0.01 10.50
CA GLU A 58 9.48 0.68 11.12
C GLU A 58 9.40 2.18 10.81
N GLY A 59 10.53 2.83 10.54
CA GLY A 59 10.60 4.22 10.12
C GLY A 59 10.49 4.43 8.61
N PHE A 60 10.29 3.38 7.81
CA PHE A 60 10.16 3.55 6.37
C PHE A 60 8.82 4.19 6.03
N GLN A 61 8.87 5.27 5.26
CA GLN A 61 7.72 5.94 4.67
C GLN A 61 8.05 6.34 3.24
N MET A 62 7.07 6.16 2.36
CA MET A 62 7.12 6.63 0.98
C MET A 62 5.75 7.15 0.61
N SER A 63 5.72 8.34 0.03
CA SER A 63 4.50 8.99 -0.43
C SER A 63 4.76 9.69 -1.75
N GLY A 64 3.68 10.03 -2.44
CA GLY A 64 3.77 10.85 -3.63
C GLY A 64 2.43 11.05 -4.30
N GLU A 65 2.44 11.96 -5.26
CA GLU A 65 1.28 12.29 -6.06
C GLU A 65 1.35 11.62 -7.43
N MET A 66 0.19 11.37 -8.00
CA MET A 66 0.06 10.81 -9.33
C MET A 66 -1.27 11.20 -9.95
N VAL A 67 -1.33 11.14 -11.28
CA VAL A 67 -2.57 11.19 -12.04
C VAL A 67 -2.74 9.85 -12.72
N LEU A 68 -3.86 9.18 -12.46
CA LEU A 68 -4.17 7.93 -13.16
C LEU A 68 -4.81 8.20 -14.51
N GLU A 69 -4.17 7.70 -15.55
CA GLU A 69 -4.75 7.51 -16.88
C GLU A 69 -5.44 6.14 -16.89
N GLY A 70 -6.78 6.13 -16.93
CA GLY A 70 -7.58 4.90 -16.78
C GLY A 70 -8.97 5.13 -16.20
N CYS A 71 -9.23 6.33 -15.67
CA CYS A 71 -10.55 6.83 -15.36
C CYS A 71 -11.12 7.63 -16.54
N ALA A 72 -12.44 7.87 -16.56
CA ALA A 72 -13.08 8.72 -17.56
C ALA A 72 -12.55 10.16 -17.58
N HIS A 73 -12.01 10.62 -16.44
CA HIS A 73 -11.32 11.89 -16.27
C HIS A 73 -9.97 11.66 -15.59
N PRO A 74 -8.94 12.49 -15.84
CA PRO A 74 -7.69 12.46 -15.09
C PRO A 74 -8.00 12.50 -13.59
N CYS A 75 -7.60 11.46 -12.86
CA CYS A 75 -7.89 11.34 -11.43
C CYS A 75 -6.61 11.57 -10.65
N ARG A 76 -6.47 12.74 -10.04
CA ARG A 76 -5.39 13.06 -9.11
C ARG A 76 -5.53 12.20 -7.87
N MET A 77 -4.41 11.61 -7.46
CA MET A 77 -4.31 10.74 -6.30
C MET A 77 -3.00 10.99 -5.55
N MET A 78 -3.01 10.64 -4.28
CA MET A 78 -1.83 10.52 -3.45
C MET A 78 -1.72 9.09 -2.92
N TYR A 79 -0.52 8.55 -2.92
CA TYR A 79 -0.22 7.23 -2.38
C TYR A 79 0.66 7.33 -1.15
N PHE A 80 0.54 6.33 -0.27
CA PHE A 80 1.36 6.18 0.91
C PHE A 80 1.76 4.71 1.06
N ALA A 81 3.00 4.46 1.44
CA ALA A 81 3.51 3.14 1.76
C ALA A 81 4.38 3.21 3.00
N GLU A 82 4.10 2.31 3.93
CA GLU A 82 4.85 2.11 5.16
C GLU A 82 4.90 0.62 5.47
N LYS A 83 5.64 0.22 6.51
CA LYS A 83 5.71 -1.19 6.93
C LYS A 83 4.32 -1.79 7.15
N GLY A 84 3.40 -1.04 7.78
CA GLY A 84 2.07 -1.51 8.13
C GLY A 84 1.06 -1.58 6.98
N GLY A 85 1.30 -0.90 5.85
CA GLY A 85 0.26 -0.76 4.83
C GLY A 85 0.65 0.06 3.61
N CYS A 86 -0.18 -0.08 2.59
CA CYS A 86 -0.21 0.78 1.41
C CYS A 86 -1.58 1.43 1.33
N TYR A 87 -1.62 2.71 0.98
CA TYR A 87 -2.83 3.51 0.95
C TYR A 87 -2.89 4.33 -0.34
N LEU A 88 -4.11 4.57 -0.81
CA LEU A 88 -4.40 5.50 -1.90
C LEU A 88 -5.56 6.40 -1.50
N VAL A 89 -5.42 7.69 -1.78
CA VAL A 89 -6.50 8.67 -1.71
C VAL A 89 -6.62 9.32 -3.08
N GLY A 90 -7.79 9.22 -3.68
CA GLY A 90 -8.06 9.74 -5.02
C GLY A 90 -9.27 10.66 -5.05
N HIS A 91 -9.43 11.34 -6.18
CA HIS A 91 -10.41 12.42 -6.32
C HIS A 91 -10.14 13.57 -5.34
N ILE A 92 -8.85 13.94 -5.24
CA ILE A 92 -8.39 15.02 -4.37
C ILE A 92 -8.24 16.33 -5.16
N ALA A 93 -8.49 17.46 -4.49
CA ALA A 93 -8.24 18.80 -5.03
C ALA A 93 -6.73 19.01 -5.26
N GLU A 94 -6.33 19.96 -6.10
CA GLU A 94 -4.91 20.23 -6.43
C GLU A 94 -4.10 20.75 -5.24
N ASP A 95 -4.75 21.43 -4.30
CA ASP A 95 -4.17 22.05 -3.12
C ASP A 95 -4.26 21.20 -1.85
N MET A 96 -4.80 19.97 -1.94
CA MET A 96 -4.86 19.07 -0.79
C MET A 96 -3.45 18.76 -0.27
N GLU A 97 -3.27 18.93 1.03
CA GLU A 97 -2.01 18.64 1.71
C GLU A 97 -1.78 17.14 1.93
N GLU A 98 -0.51 16.72 1.95
CA GLU A 98 -0.15 15.33 2.19
C GLU A 98 -0.63 14.80 3.55
N ALA A 99 -0.54 15.63 4.59
CA ALA A 99 -1.01 15.28 5.93
C ALA A 99 -2.53 15.06 5.97
N GLU A 100 -3.29 15.84 5.22
CA GLU A 100 -4.74 15.71 5.10
C GLU A 100 -5.12 14.42 4.35
N ALA A 101 -4.46 14.15 3.22
CA ALA A 101 -4.65 12.91 2.48
C ALA A 101 -4.29 11.68 3.33
N LEU A 102 -3.19 11.72 4.10
CA LEU A 102 -2.83 10.62 5.00
C LEU A 102 -3.89 10.44 6.11
N ALA A 103 -4.40 11.51 6.69
CA ALA A 103 -5.48 11.43 7.67
C ALA A 103 -6.74 10.78 7.07
N LEU A 104 -7.12 11.13 5.83
CA LEU A 104 -8.22 10.48 5.12
C LEU A 104 -7.96 8.99 4.89
N ALA A 105 -6.75 8.62 4.47
CA ALA A 105 -6.35 7.23 4.28
C ALA A 105 -6.51 6.40 5.56
N LYS A 106 -6.09 6.97 6.70
CA LYS A 106 -6.18 6.37 8.04
C LYS A 106 -7.57 6.43 8.68
N GLY A 107 -8.57 6.99 7.99
CA GLY A 107 -9.94 7.13 8.49
C GLY A 107 -10.09 8.19 9.59
N GLN A 108 -9.13 9.11 9.70
CA GLN A 108 -9.09 10.20 10.68
C GLN A 108 -9.54 11.53 10.07
N GLY A 109 -9.52 11.68 8.75
CA GLY A 109 -9.98 12.87 8.05
C GLY A 109 -11.50 12.92 7.93
N ALA A 110 -12.05 14.14 7.94
CA ALA A 110 -13.47 14.42 7.73
C ALA A 110 -13.62 15.47 6.62
N GLY A 111 -14.71 15.39 5.84
CA GLY A 111 -15.18 16.54 5.06
C GLY A 111 -14.96 16.52 3.54
N GLN A 112 -14.42 15.45 2.94
CA GLN A 112 -14.28 15.38 1.48
C GLN A 112 -14.79 14.05 0.91
N GLU A 113 -15.47 14.11 -0.24
CA GLU A 113 -15.83 12.93 -1.05
C GLU A 113 -14.59 12.35 -1.75
N ALA A 114 -13.57 12.01 -0.97
CA ALA A 114 -12.37 11.36 -1.48
C ALA A 114 -12.61 9.85 -1.60
N MET A 115 -12.06 9.26 -2.66
CA MET A 115 -11.94 7.81 -2.75
C MET A 115 -10.77 7.36 -1.90
N VAL A 116 -10.94 6.34 -1.06
CA VAL A 116 -9.88 5.77 -0.22
C VAL A 116 -9.78 4.26 -0.42
N MET A 117 -8.55 3.78 -0.57
CA MET A 117 -8.21 2.37 -0.57
C MET A 117 -7.06 2.09 0.38
N ALA A 118 -7.14 1.00 1.14
CA ALA A 118 -6.14 0.61 2.12
C ALA A 118 -5.86 -0.90 2.06
N LEU A 119 -4.60 -1.26 1.81
CA LEU A 119 -4.06 -2.60 1.97
C LEU A 119 -3.17 -2.60 3.22
N GLU A 120 -3.57 -3.33 4.26
CA GLU A 120 -2.86 -3.32 5.54
C GLU A 120 -2.35 -4.71 5.89
N GLN A 121 -1.18 -4.78 6.53
CA GLN A 121 -0.65 -6.03 7.06
C GLN A 121 -1.61 -6.59 8.09
N VAL A 122 -2.01 -7.84 7.91
CA VAL A 122 -2.71 -8.58 8.96
C VAL A 122 -1.65 -9.02 9.94
N ALA A 123 -1.77 -8.57 11.19
CA ALA A 123 -0.94 -9.08 12.27
C ALA A 123 -0.97 -10.61 12.25
N GLN A 124 0.19 -11.23 12.11
CA GLN A 124 0.27 -12.67 12.28
C GLN A 124 -0.18 -13.04 13.69
N PRO A 125 -0.99 -14.09 13.85
CA PRO A 125 -1.24 -14.62 15.19
C PRO A 125 0.12 -14.97 15.82
N LEU A 126 0.33 -14.50 17.05
CA LEU A 126 1.43 -14.95 17.91
C LEU A 126 1.36 -16.48 17.95
N GLN A 127 2.38 -17.15 17.37
CA GLN A 127 2.56 -18.60 17.49
C GLN A 127 3.12 -18.94 18.87
#